data_AF-A0A2Z4Y7K5-F1
#
_entry.id   AF-A0A2Z4Y7K5-F1
#
_cell.length_a   1.000
_cell.length_b   1.000
_cell.length_c   1.000
_cell.angle_alpha   90.00
_cell.angle_beta   90.00
_cell.angle_gamma   90.00
#
_symmetry.space_group_name_H-M   'P 1'
#
loop_
_entity.id
_entity.type
_entity.pdbx_description
1 polymer ?
#
loop_
_entity_poly.entity_id
_entity_poly.type
_entity_poly.pdbx_seq_one_letter_code
_entity_poly.pdbx_strand_id
1 'polypeptide(L)' 'MGNHVSHANNRRKRRWLPNIQRVRAQVGESVRRIRVCTDCLRSGRVQKAISRPAA' A
#
# COMPACT_ATOMS: atom_id res chain seq x y z
N MET A 1 -0.09 -13.85 7.70
CA MET A 1 1.17 -13.57 8.43
C MET A 1 1.98 -14.85 8.43
N GLY A 2 3.27 -14.83 8.13
CA GLY A 2 4.08 -16.05 7.99
C GLY A 2 5.41 -15.94 8.71
N ASN A 3 6.20 -17.02 8.67
CA ASN A 3 7.56 -17.02 9.18
C ASN A 3 8.54 -17.26 8.03
N HIS A 4 9.68 -16.57 8.06
CA HIS A 4 10.84 -17.00 7.28
C HIS A 4 11.50 -18.13 8.06
N VAL A 5 11.49 -19.34 7.49
CA VAL A 5 12.02 -20.55 8.11
C VAL A 5 13.32 -20.90 7.38
N SER A 6 14.42 -20.97 8.12
CA SER A 6 15.70 -21.43 7.58
C SER A 6 15.77 -22.96 7.52
N HIS A 7 16.79 -23.51 6.85
CA HIS A 7 17.05 -24.96 6.84
C HIS A 7 17.25 -25.56 8.24
N ALA A 8 17.78 -24.78 9.19
CA ALA A 8 17.89 -25.16 10.60
C ALA A 8 16.59 -24.95 11.40
N ASN A 9 15.46 -24.73 10.72
CA ASN A 9 14.13 -24.47 11.30
C ASN A 9 14.02 -23.23 12.20
N ASN A 10 15.01 -22.32 12.16
CA ASN A 10 14.90 -21.02 12.85
C ASN A 10 13.80 -20.16 12.20
N ARG A 11 12.85 -19.69 13.01
CA ARG A 11 11.67 -18.95 12.56
C ARG A 11 11.79 -17.47 12.90
N ARG A 12 11.77 -16.60 11.88
CA ARG A 12 11.62 -15.15 12.06
C ARG A 12 10.26 -14.70 11.55
N LYS A 13 9.56 -13.84 12.29
CA LYS A 13 8.26 -13.30 11.85
C LYS A 13 8.45 -12.51 10.56
N ARG A 14 7.70 -12.86 9.52
CA ARG A 14 7.69 -12.17 8.22
C ARG A 14 6.29 -11.66 7.91
N ARG A 15 6.22 -10.38 7.54
CA ARG A 15 5.00 -9.78 7.00
C ARG A 15 5.06 -9.80 5.48
N TRP A 16 4.08 -10.43 4.85
CA TRP A 16 3.86 -10.34 3.41
C TRP A 16 2.94 -9.16 3.18
N LEU A 17 3.53 -8.02 2.83
CA LEU A 17 2.75 -6.86 2.45
C LEU A 17 2.33 -7.03 0.98
N PRO A 18 1.09 -6.64 0.61
CA PRO A 18 0.73 -6.51 -0.80
C PRO A 18 1.63 -5.46 -1.47
N ASN A 19 1.53 -5.30 -2.80
CA ASN A 19 2.26 -4.25 -3.50
C ASN A 19 1.75 -2.88 -3.01
N ILE A 20 2.44 -2.30 -2.04
CA ILE A 20 2.07 -1.05 -1.38
C ILE A 20 2.79 0.09 -2.09
N GLN A 21 2.01 1.05 -2.57
CA GLN A 21 2.48 2.21 -3.29
C GLN A 21 2.21 3.48 -2.47
N ARG A 22 3.13 4.45 -2.57
CA ARG A 22 2.95 5.78 -1.96
C ARG A 22 2.19 6.67 -2.94
N VAL A 23 0.99 7.09 -2.58
CA VAL A 23 0.14 7.94 -3.44
C VAL A 23 -0.33 9.17 -2.69
N ARG A 24 -0.64 10.23 -3.44
CA ARG A 24 -1.44 11.36 -2.93
C ARG A 24 -2.91 10.96 -3.02
N ALA A 25 -3.56 10.84 -1.88
CA ALA A 25 -4.98 10.51 -1.80
C ALA A 25 -5.71 11.58 -1.00
N GLN A 26 -6.98 11.77 -1.33
CA GLN A 26 -7.88 12.56 -0.52
C GLN A 26 -8.37 11.68 0.64
N VAL A 27 -8.04 12.10 1.86
CA VAL A 27 -8.47 11.43 3.09
C VAL A 27 -9.34 12.42 3.85
N GLY A 28 -10.66 12.26 3.71
CA GLY A 28 -11.63 13.26 4.14
C GLY A 28 -11.44 14.57 3.37
N GLU A 29 -11.31 15.67 4.10
CA GLU A 29 -11.16 17.01 3.53
C GLU A 29 -9.71 17.35 3.12
N SER A 30 -8.73 16.55 3.54
CA SER A 30 -7.31 16.84 3.34
C SER A 30 -6.63 15.89 2.34
N VAL A 31 -5.73 16.43 1.52
CA VAL A 31 -4.88 15.63 0.63
C VAL A 31 -3.61 15.23 1.38
N ARG A 32 -3.41 13.92 1.55
CA ARG A 32 -2.24 13.37 2.26
C ARG A 32 -1.52 12.34 1.40
N ARG A 33 -0.22 12.16 1.67
CA ARG A 33 0.53 11.04 1.10
C ARG A 33 0.34 9.82 1.99
N ILE A 34 -0.31 8.79 1.45
CA ILE A 34 -0.59 7.55 2.17
C ILE A 34 -0.03 6.34 1.43
N ARG A 35 0.20 5.26 2.19
CA ARG A 35 0.60 3.95 1.67
C ARG A 35 -0.65 3.15 1.37
N VAL A 36 -0.84 2.79 0.10
CA VAL A 36 -2.06 2.13 -0.37
C VAL A 36 -1.68 0.89 -1.17
N CYS A 37 -2.45 -0.19 -1.00
CA CYS A 37 -2.24 -1.40 -1.79
C CYS A 37 -2.67 -1.18 -3.26
N THR A 38 -1.97 -1.77 -4.23
CA THR A 38 -2.34 -1.64 -5.65
C THR A 38 -3.75 -2.14 -5.93
N ASP A 39 -4.20 -3.19 -5.25
CA ASP A 39 -5.56 -3.71 -5.41
C ASP A 39 -6.60 -2.70 -4.92
N CYS A 40 -6.30 -1.98 -3.84
CA CYS A 40 -7.13 -0.91 -3.28
C CYS A 40 -7.27 0.26 -4.26
N LEU A 41 -6.19 0.56 -4.99
CA LEU A 41 -6.19 1.56 -6.06
C LEU A 41 -6.98 1.09 -7.28
N ARG A 42 -6.84 -0.18 -7.67
CA ARG A 42 -7.56 -0.78 -8.80
C ARG A 42 -9.06 -0.89 -8.52
N SER A 43 -9.44 -1.22 -7.28
CA SER A 43 -10.83 -1.36 -6.87
C SER A 43 -11.52 -0.03 -6.54
N GLY A 44 -10.87 1.12 -6.76
CA GLY A 44 -11.44 2.44 -6.49
C GLY A 44 -11.72 2.74 -5.00
N ARG A 45 -11.19 1.94 -4.06
CA ARG A 45 -11.43 2.13 -2.62
C ARG A 45 -10.74 3.36 -2.05
N VAL A 46 -9.81 3.94 -2.80
CA VAL A 46 -9.08 5.15 -2.43
C VAL A 46 -9.17 6.17 -3.55
N GLN A 47 -9.73 7.33 -3.24
CA GLN A 47 -9.76 8.46 -4.16
C GLN A 47 -8.36 9.07 -4.27
N LYS A 48 -7.72 8.91 -5.44
CA LYS A 48 -6.48 9.63 -5.73
C LYS A 48 -6.80 11.13 -5.81
N ALA A 49 -5.97 11.95 -5.17
CA ALA A 49 -6.02 13.38 -5.41
C ALA A 49 -5.49 13.59 -6.83
N ILE A 50 -6.38 13.92 -7.76
CA ILE A 50 -6.03 14.16 -9.17
C ILE A 50 -5.09 15.37 -9.16
N SER A 51 -3.78 15.14 -9.31
CA SER A 51 -2.88 16.20 -9.73
C SER A 51 -3.36 16.59 -11.11
N ARG A 52 -3.79 17.85 -11.27
CA ARG A 52 -4.25 18.45 -12.51
C ARG A 52 -3.54 17.79 -13.71
N PRO A 53 -4.27 17.24 -14.70
CA PRO A 53 -3.58 16.70 -15.87
C PRO A 53 -2.68 17.80 -16.41
N ALA A 54 -1.41 17.48 -16.60
CA ALA A 54 -0.52 18.36 -17.33
C ALA A 54 -1.17 18.53 -18.71
N ALA A 55 -1.48 19.80 -19.04
CA ALA A 55 -1.98 20.17 -20.35
C ALA A 55 -0.98 19.77 -21.43
#